data_AF-A0A397TYV2-F1
#
_entry.id   AF-A0A397TYV2-F1
#
_cell.length_a   1.000
_cell.length_b   1.000
_cell.length_c   1.000
_cell.angle_alpha   90.00
_cell.angle_beta   90.00
_cell.angle_gamma   90.00
#
_symmetry.space_group_name_H-M   'P 1'
#
loop_
_entity.id
_entity.type
_entity.pdbx_description
1 polymer ?
#
loop_
_entity_poly.entity_id
_entity_poly.type
_entity_poly.pdbx_seq_one_letter_code
_entity_poly.pdbx_strand_id
1 'polypeptide(L)'
;MYIKNLISFSSKRVTFLNPGNLLYFSTTTTTTTTTTTTTTTNSSNTLQKKKSINNNNNNNQNLINYNCKCLDCSIPSFKNFNSYTYNKDKQNLILQVCKKILSGIQLDHNRAELLYDRNSMIHNQINNYHDIKNFIDHEFKDLINSNKLFYEKYDGTTKRPNKLIFHWTINLDDLLGKLFNLSSKWYLPFTKYLRIRHKKQILKWSLYKDISVKEHLLKSYLINNLSYYLPGFKYLYTFEWNYVLNKPHYGQGDFIFASDSGVFCVVEVKHMKTITGSTARKARNMARKVVGLQALKYKLLALKKFDKQQLTVISAIFINGLNWNKNENDVYLIFVNDVDKKIAQVIGKKYKKELKKLNSDDEMFSYGLVIGFTGIIIIY
;
A
#
# COMPACT_ATOMS: atom_id res chain seq x y z
N MET A 1 20.24 13.57 49.53
CA MET A 1 21.28 12.52 49.58
C MET A 1 20.99 11.54 48.45
N TYR A 2 21.75 11.66 47.36
CA TYR A 2 21.59 10.93 46.10
C TYR A 2 22.20 9.53 46.19
N ILE A 3 21.48 8.49 45.75
CA ILE A 3 22.12 7.24 45.30
C ILE A 3 21.61 6.91 43.90
N LYS A 4 22.47 7.19 42.93
CA LYS A 4 22.46 6.72 41.55
C LYS A 4 22.79 5.22 41.56
N ASN A 5 22.00 4.39 40.90
CA ASN A 5 22.47 3.09 40.41
C ASN A 5 22.47 3.11 38.88
N LEU A 6 23.68 3.30 38.35
CA LEU A 6 24.08 3.03 36.97
C LEU A 6 24.22 1.52 36.82
N ILE A 7 23.43 0.91 35.94
CA ILE A 7 23.78 -0.39 35.35
C ILE A 7 24.21 -0.09 33.92
N SER A 8 25.51 -0.27 33.67
CA SER A 8 26.11 -0.21 32.35
C SER A 8 25.72 -1.46 31.56
N PHE A 9 25.24 -1.28 30.33
CA PHE A 9 25.22 -2.35 29.34
C PHE A 9 26.33 -2.08 28.33
N SER A 10 27.36 -2.92 28.44
CA SER A 10 28.44 -3.08 27.49
C SER A 10 27.90 -3.32 26.07
N SER A 11 28.22 -2.39 25.18
CA SER A 11 28.07 -2.52 23.73
C SER A 11 29.05 -3.59 23.23
N LYS A 12 28.59 -4.84 23.12
CA LYS A 12 29.21 -5.82 22.22
C LYS A 12 28.60 -5.68 20.83
N ARG A 13 29.45 -5.25 19.89
CA ARG A 13 29.20 -5.20 18.44
C ARG A 13 28.55 -6.50 17.98
N VAL A 14 27.28 -6.43 17.59
CA VAL A 14 26.68 -7.41 16.69
C VAL A 14 26.92 -6.86 15.28
N THR A 15 27.84 -7.49 14.56
CA THR A 15 28.01 -7.29 13.13
C THR A 15 26.72 -7.73 12.44
N PHE A 16 25.95 -6.77 11.95
CA PHE A 16 24.84 -7.03 11.04
C PHE A 16 25.43 -7.54 9.73
N LEU A 17 25.10 -8.77 9.37
CA LEU A 17 25.28 -9.26 8.01
C LEU A 17 24.40 -8.42 7.08
N ASN A 18 25.08 -7.64 6.26
CA ASN A 18 24.55 -6.83 5.18
C ASN A 18 23.73 -7.74 4.23
N PRO A 19 22.43 -7.51 3.99
CA PRO A 19 21.65 -8.32 3.04
C PRO A 19 21.94 -7.97 1.57
N GLY A 20 23.06 -7.30 1.28
CA GLY A 20 23.44 -6.78 -0.03
C GLY A 20 24.19 -7.74 -0.96
N ASN A 21 24.24 -9.05 -0.70
CA ASN A 21 24.87 -10.03 -1.60
C ASN A 21 23.88 -11.14 -2.01
N LEU A 22 22.88 -10.77 -2.81
CA LEU A 22 22.28 -11.71 -3.76
C LEU A 22 23.01 -11.53 -5.08
N LEU A 23 24.01 -12.38 -5.29
CA LEU A 23 24.70 -12.54 -6.57
C LEU A 23 23.67 -12.89 -7.64
N TYR A 24 23.45 -11.95 -8.56
CA TYR A 24 22.81 -12.21 -9.84
C TYR A 24 23.77 -13.07 -10.67
N PHE A 25 23.49 -14.37 -10.79
CA PHE A 25 24.01 -15.16 -11.90
C PHE A 25 23.16 -14.85 -13.14
N SER A 26 23.62 -13.90 -13.95
CA SER A 26 23.18 -13.78 -15.34
C SER A 26 24.08 -14.64 -16.21
N THR A 27 23.60 -15.83 -16.60
CA THR A 27 24.23 -16.60 -17.67
C THR A 27 23.85 -15.95 -19.01
N THR A 28 24.78 -15.14 -19.54
CA THR A 28 24.77 -14.73 -20.95
C THR A 28 25.22 -15.92 -21.80
N THR A 29 24.28 -16.52 -22.53
CA THR A 29 24.59 -17.44 -23.62
C THR A 29 24.77 -16.63 -24.89
N THR A 30 26.01 -16.53 -25.34
CA THR A 30 26.39 -15.90 -26.61
C THR A 30 26.10 -16.88 -27.73
N THR A 31 25.11 -16.59 -28.57
CA THR A 31 24.88 -17.34 -29.82
C THR A 31 25.49 -16.54 -30.96
N THR A 32 26.64 -17.00 -31.43
CA THR A 32 27.30 -16.53 -32.65
C THR A 32 26.51 -17.05 -33.84
N THR A 33 26.02 -16.15 -34.70
CA THR A 33 25.48 -16.53 -36.01
C THR A 33 26.26 -15.78 -37.08
N THR A 34 27.22 -16.49 -37.66
CA THR A 34 27.88 -16.19 -38.92
C THR A 34 26.89 -16.45 -40.04
N THR A 35 26.56 -15.43 -40.84
CA THR A 35 25.92 -15.65 -42.14
C THR A 35 26.62 -14.84 -43.21
N THR A 36 27.07 -15.60 -44.19
CA THR A 36 27.91 -15.30 -45.34
C THR A 36 27.29 -14.28 -46.28
N THR A 37 28.15 -13.40 -46.78
CA THR A 37 27.90 -12.46 -47.87
C THR A 37 27.77 -13.19 -49.20
N THR A 38 26.65 -13.00 -49.91
CA THR A 38 26.58 -13.22 -51.36
C THR A 38 25.88 -12.05 -52.02
N THR A 39 26.67 -11.33 -52.80
CA THR A 39 26.31 -10.31 -53.79
C THR A 39 25.39 -10.88 -54.86
N THR A 40 24.31 -10.17 -55.17
CA THR A 40 23.83 -10.03 -56.54
C THR A 40 23.05 -8.71 -56.71
N THR A 41 23.42 -8.04 -57.78
CA THR A 41 22.95 -6.79 -58.38
C THR A 41 21.52 -6.89 -58.91
N ASN A 42 20.73 -5.81 -58.81
CA ASN A 42 20.15 -5.08 -59.95
C ASN A 42 19.03 -4.10 -59.54
N SER A 43 19.32 -2.81 -59.74
CA SER A 43 18.58 -1.83 -60.55
C SER A 43 17.04 -1.65 -60.43
N SER A 44 16.67 -0.36 -60.27
CA SER A 44 15.65 0.38 -61.04
C SER A 44 14.34 0.80 -60.34
N ASN A 45 14.23 2.13 -60.22
CA ASN A 45 13.10 2.99 -60.64
C ASN A 45 11.81 3.14 -59.78
N THR A 46 11.72 4.35 -59.19
CA THR A 46 10.62 5.35 -59.27
C THR A 46 9.15 4.87 -59.32
N LEU A 47 8.31 5.38 -58.40
CA LEU A 47 7.35 6.47 -58.70
C LEU A 47 6.64 6.98 -57.45
N GLN A 48 6.49 8.31 -57.35
CA GLN A 48 5.60 9.01 -56.43
C GLN A 48 4.13 8.75 -56.78
N LYS A 49 3.24 8.70 -55.77
CA LYS A 49 1.89 9.28 -55.92
C LYS A 49 1.28 9.71 -54.59
N LYS A 50 1.12 11.03 -54.47
CA LYS A 50 0.23 11.71 -53.52
C LYS A 50 -1.21 11.19 -53.67
N LYS A 51 -1.91 11.05 -52.54
CA LYS A 51 -3.32 11.48 -52.40
C LYS A 51 -3.67 11.71 -50.93
N SER A 52 -3.70 12.99 -50.56
CA SER A 52 -4.55 13.50 -49.48
C SER A 52 -6.01 13.43 -49.93
N ILE A 53 -6.93 13.04 -49.06
CA ILE A 53 -8.25 13.67 -48.86
C ILE A 53 -8.73 13.31 -47.45
N ASN A 54 -9.37 14.34 -46.89
CA ASN A 54 -9.75 14.60 -45.53
C ASN A 54 -11.01 13.85 -45.04
N ASN A 55 -11.10 13.85 -43.72
CA ASN A 55 -12.27 14.07 -42.87
C ASN A 55 -13.16 12.90 -42.38
N ASN A 56 -13.16 12.86 -41.05
CA ASN A 56 -14.29 12.71 -40.14
C ASN A 56 -14.96 11.34 -40.06
N ASN A 57 -14.66 10.64 -38.96
CA ASN A 57 -15.74 10.19 -38.09
C ASN A 57 -15.31 10.21 -36.62
N ASN A 58 -16.09 10.98 -35.86
CA ASN A 58 -16.13 11.03 -34.40
C ASN A 58 -16.37 9.63 -33.85
N ASN A 59 -15.31 8.99 -33.35
CA ASN A 59 -15.43 7.89 -32.41
C ASN A 59 -14.65 8.28 -31.17
N ASN A 60 -15.40 8.77 -30.16
CA ASN A 60 -14.94 9.01 -28.80
C ASN A 60 -14.68 7.65 -28.12
N GLN A 61 -13.73 6.88 -28.65
CA GLN A 61 -13.16 5.75 -27.96
C GLN A 61 -12.11 6.32 -27.01
N ASN A 62 -12.46 6.35 -25.72
CA ASN A 62 -11.50 6.51 -24.64
C ASN A 62 -10.48 5.36 -24.73
N LEU A 63 -9.45 5.56 -25.56
CA LEU A 63 -8.32 4.65 -25.69
C LEU A 63 -7.77 4.42 -24.28
N ILE A 64 -7.68 3.14 -23.90
CA ILE A 64 -6.95 2.73 -22.71
C ILE A 64 -5.50 3.14 -22.95
N ASN A 65 -5.07 4.25 -22.36
CA ASN A 65 -3.66 4.54 -22.32
C ASN A 65 -3.03 3.60 -21.29
N TYR A 66 -2.49 2.47 -21.76
CA TYR A 66 -1.80 1.47 -20.93
C TYR A 66 -0.61 2.06 -20.17
N ASN A 67 -0.12 3.25 -20.57
CA ASN A 67 0.94 3.98 -19.88
C ASN A 67 0.43 4.77 -18.66
N CYS A 68 -0.88 4.89 -18.45
CA CYS A 68 -1.42 5.59 -17.30
C CYS A 68 -1.18 4.84 -15.98
N LYS A 69 -0.60 5.56 -15.02
CA LYS A 69 -0.30 5.09 -13.66
C LYS A 69 -1.29 5.59 -12.62
N CYS A 70 -2.28 6.40 -13.01
CA CYS A 70 -3.33 6.88 -12.12
C CYS A 70 -4.13 5.71 -11.54
N LEU A 71 -4.55 5.86 -10.29
CA LEU A 71 -5.30 4.86 -9.54
C LEU A 71 -6.60 4.47 -10.27
N ASP A 72 -7.35 5.47 -10.74
CA ASP A 72 -8.59 5.28 -11.51
C ASP A 72 -8.38 4.49 -12.81
N CYS A 73 -7.29 4.77 -13.53
CA CYS A 73 -6.97 4.08 -14.78
C CYS A 73 -6.51 2.63 -14.58
N SER A 74 -6.08 2.28 -13.36
CA SER A 74 -5.58 0.94 -13.04
C SER A 74 -6.69 -0.08 -12.76
N ILE A 75 -7.96 0.34 -12.68
CA ILE A 75 -9.10 -0.55 -12.39
C ILE A 75 -10.05 -0.61 -13.59
N PRO A 76 -10.21 -1.79 -14.23
CA PRO A 76 -11.11 -1.97 -15.37
C PRO A 76 -12.57 -1.61 -15.10
N SER A 77 -13.06 -1.86 -13.88
CA SER A 77 -14.46 -1.64 -13.47
C SER A 77 -14.77 -0.20 -13.05
N PHE A 78 -13.77 0.71 -13.01
CA PHE A 78 -14.00 2.12 -12.68
C PHE A 78 -14.41 2.98 -13.87
N LYS A 79 -14.42 2.41 -15.08
CA LYS A 79 -14.80 3.09 -16.33
C LYS A 79 -16.24 3.65 -16.33
N ASN A 80 -17.11 3.12 -15.47
CA ASN A 80 -18.51 3.57 -15.37
C ASN A 80 -18.77 4.51 -14.18
N PHE A 81 -17.76 4.84 -13.37
CA PHE A 81 -17.91 5.84 -12.31
C PHE A 81 -17.52 7.21 -12.87
N ASN A 82 -18.38 7.71 -13.75
CA ASN A 82 -18.36 9.09 -14.25
C ASN A 82 -18.65 10.06 -13.10
N SER A 83 -17.60 10.47 -12.39
CA SER A 83 -17.61 11.75 -11.69
C SER A 83 -16.89 12.75 -12.59
N TYR A 84 -17.64 13.45 -13.44
CA TYR A 84 -17.15 14.47 -14.39
C TYR A 84 -16.37 15.63 -13.73
N THR A 85 -16.30 15.67 -12.40
CA THR A 85 -15.61 16.70 -11.60
C THR A 85 -14.29 16.23 -10.97
N TYR A 86 -13.86 14.98 -11.18
CA TYR A 86 -12.66 14.44 -10.51
C TYR A 86 -11.39 14.65 -11.35
N ASN A 87 -10.42 15.40 -10.82
CA ASN A 87 -9.14 15.65 -11.48
C ASN A 87 -8.15 14.52 -11.20
N LYS A 88 -7.99 13.63 -12.19
CA LYS A 88 -7.18 12.41 -12.13
C LYS A 88 -5.69 12.72 -12.02
N ASP A 89 -5.21 13.75 -12.72
CA ASP A 89 -3.80 14.16 -12.62
C ASP A 89 -3.49 14.69 -11.21
N LYS A 90 -4.38 15.50 -10.63
CA LYS A 90 -4.29 15.97 -9.24
C LYS A 90 -4.27 14.81 -8.25
N GLN A 91 -5.20 13.86 -8.35
CA GLN A 91 -5.18 12.68 -7.49
C GLN A 91 -3.87 11.92 -7.62
N ASN A 92 -3.46 11.62 -8.86
CA ASN A 92 -2.24 10.88 -9.13
C ASN A 92 -1.01 11.58 -8.55
N LEU A 93 -0.92 12.91 -8.69
CA LEU A 93 0.16 13.71 -8.12
C LEU A 93 0.22 13.56 -6.60
N ILE A 94 -0.88 13.81 -5.88
CA ILE A 94 -0.88 13.75 -4.40
C ILE A 94 -0.56 12.34 -3.92
N LEU A 95 -1.16 11.31 -4.53
CA LEU A 95 -0.92 9.93 -4.15
C LEU A 95 0.51 9.48 -4.46
N GLN A 96 1.11 9.95 -5.55
CA GLN A 96 2.53 9.68 -5.84
C GLN A 96 3.47 10.37 -4.85
N VAL A 97 3.20 11.62 -4.45
CA VAL A 97 3.96 12.28 -3.38
C VAL A 97 3.86 11.48 -2.09
N CYS A 98 2.65 11.11 -1.67
CA CYS A 98 2.44 10.30 -0.47
C CYS A 98 3.19 8.96 -0.54
N LYS A 99 3.11 8.26 -1.67
CA LYS A 99 3.80 6.99 -1.92
C LYS A 99 5.32 7.13 -1.81
N LYS A 100 5.89 8.19 -2.39
CA LYS A 100 7.33 8.47 -2.35
C LYS A 100 7.82 8.76 -0.93
N ILE A 101 7.09 9.58 -0.17
CA ILE A 101 7.40 9.88 1.23
C ILE A 101 7.31 8.59 2.07
N LEU A 102 6.22 7.82 1.96
CA LEU A 102 6.04 6.56 2.71
C LEU A 102 7.13 5.53 2.40
N SER A 103 7.53 5.43 1.14
CA SER A 103 8.65 4.56 0.73
C SER A 103 9.98 5.03 1.33
N GLY A 104 10.22 6.35 1.37
CA GLY A 104 11.39 6.92 2.06
C GLY A 104 11.40 6.57 3.54
N ILE A 105 10.27 6.75 4.24
CA ILE A 105 10.13 6.42 5.67
C ILE A 105 10.41 4.92 5.94
N GLN A 106 9.92 4.03 5.09
CA GLN A 106 10.17 2.59 5.24
C GLN A 106 11.61 2.17 4.95
N LEU A 107 12.36 3.00 4.22
CA LEU A 107 13.78 2.83 3.95
C LEU A 107 14.66 3.59 4.96
N ASP A 108 14.06 4.15 6.02
CA ASP A 108 14.74 5.00 7.01
C ASP A 108 15.44 6.22 6.39
N HIS A 109 14.84 6.76 5.33
CA HIS A 109 15.26 8.00 4.70
C HIS A 109 14.32 9.14 5.11
N ASN A 110 14.85 10.35 5.13
CA ASN A 110 14.10 11.59 5.37
C ASN A 110 13.92 12.44 4.11
N ARG A 111 14.13 11.82 2.93
CA ARG A 111 14.09 12.46 1.61
C ARG A 111 13.45 11.53 0.59
N ALA A 112 12.68 12.10 -0.35
CA ALA A 112 12.16 11.40 -1.51
C ALA A 112 12.15 12.26 -2.77
N GLU A 113 12.34 11.63 -3.92
CA GLU A 113 12.30 12.31 -5.21
C GLU A 113 11.06 11.90 -6.01
N LEU A 114 10.37 12.91 -6.54
CA LEU A 114 9.29 12.76 -7.51
C LEU A 114 9.75 13.34 -8.85
N LEU A 115 9.86 12.47 -9.85
CA LEU A 115 10.01 12.91 -11.23
C LEU A 115 8.64 13.36 -11.74
N TYR A 116 8.58 14.55 -12.32
CA TYR A 116 7.37 15.04 -12.98
C TYR A 116 7.72 15.45 -14.41
N ASP A 117 7.16 14.71 -15.36
CA ASP A 117 7.23 15.03 -16.78
C ASP A 117 5.82 15.07 -17.37
N ARG A 118 5.68 15.56 -18.61
CA ARG A 118 4.37 15.55 -19.30
C ARG A 118 3.80 14.12 -19.46
N ASN A 119 4.64 13.09 -19.40
CA ASN A 119 4.22 11.70 -19.47
C ASN A 119 3.60 11.19 -18.16
N SER A 120 3.77 11.91 -17.04
CA SER A 120 3.21 11.58 -15.73
C SER A 120 1.81 12.18 -15.49
N MET A 121 1.43 13.22 -16.25
CA MET A 121 0.15 13.94 -16.20
C MET A 121 -0.65 13.71 -17.48
N ILE A 122 -1.07 12.46 -17.67
CA ILE A 122 -1.57 11.94 -18.95
C ILE A 122 -2.97 12.47 -19.29
N HIS A 123 -3.67 13.06 -18.32
CA HIS A 123 -5.01 13.61 -18.54
C HIS A 123 -5.00 15.10 -18.94
N ASN A 124 -3.82 15.74 -19.06
CA ASN A 124 -3.64 17.16 -19.40
C ASN A 124 -4.48 18.10 -18.52
N GLN A 125 -4.70 17.75 -17.25
CA GLN A 125 -5.42 18.57 -16.27
C GLN A 125 -4.48 19.39 -15.39
N ILE A 126 -3.16 19.14 -15.52
CA ILE A 126 -2.07 19.91 -14.93
C ILE A 126 -1.10 20.20 -16.08
N ASN A 127 -0.95 21.47 -16.45
CA ASN A 127 -0.33 21.83 -17.72
C ASN A 127 1.10 22.37 -17.56
N ASN A 128 1.45 22.83 -16.36
CA ASN A 128 2.73 23.45 -16.10
C ASN A 128 3.18 23.22 -14.65
N TYR A 129 4.42 23.64 -14.35
CA TYR A 129 4.98 23.54 -13.01
C TYR A 129 4.26 24.42 -11.98
N HIS A 130 3.77 25.60 -12.38
CA HIS A 130 3.07 26.50 -11.48
C HIS A 130 1.79 25.84 -10.94
N ASP A 131 1.05 25.11 -11.78
CA ASP A 131 -0.11 24.31 -11.37
C ASP A 131 0.27 23.22 -10.35
N ILE A 132 1.38 22.51 -10.60
CA ILE A 132 1.92 21.48 -9.68
C ILE A 132 2.25 22.12 -8.32
N LYS A 133 3.00 23.22 -8.33
CA LYS A 133 3.46 23.92 -7.13
C LYS A 133 2.27 24.41 -6.31
N ASN A 134 1.37 25.18 -6.93
CA ASN A 134 0.19 25.74 -6.26
C ASN A 134 -0.66 24.63 -5.64
N PHE A 135 -0.79 23.52 -6.34
CA PHE A 135 -1.60 22.41 -5.86
C PHE A 135 -0.93 21.63 -4.72
N ILE A 136 0.38 21.41 -4.77
CA ILE A 136 1.15 20.85 -3.65
C ILE A 136 1.07 21.78 -2.45
N ASP A 137 1.35 23.08 -2.63
CA ASP A 137 1.28 24.08 -1.56
C ASP A 137 -0.09 24.11 -0.91
N HIS A 138 -1.17 24.03 -1.71
CA HIS A 138 -2.53 23.99 -1.20
C HIS A 138 -2.83 22.72 -0.39
N GLU A 139 -2.57 21.53 -0.96
CA GLU A 139 -2.95 20.27 -0.33
C GLU A 139 -2.03 19.86 0.83
N PHE A 140 -0.75 20.25 0.78
CA PHE A 140 0.23 19.99 1.83
C PHE A 140 0.45 21.20 2.76
N LYS A 141 -0.38 22.25 2.67
CA LYS A 141 -0.22 23.50 3.45
C LYS A 141 0.02 23.25 4.94
N ASP A 142 -0.73 22.33 5.55
CA ASP A 142 -0.64 22.07 6.99
C ASP A 142 0.71 21.42 7.35
N LEU A 143 1.25 20.59 6.46
CA LEU A 143 2.56 19.95 6.63
C LEU A 143 3.71 20.93 6.37
N ILE A 144 3.56 21.81 5.39
CA ILE A 144 4.54 22.84 5.02
C ILE A 144 4.61 23.91 6.10
N ASN A 145 3.47 24.49 6.47
CA ASN A 145 3.38 25.58 7.46
C ASN A 145 3.80 25.13 8.88
N SER A 146 3.68 23.83 9.18
CA SER A 146 4.17 23.26 10.45
C SER A 146 5.63 22.79 10.39
N ASN A 147 6.36 23.13 9.32
CA ASN A 147 7.75 22.74 9.08
C ASN A 147 7.99 21.23 9.15
N LYS A 148 7.00 20.42 8.79
CA LYS A 148 7.09 18.95 8.79
C LYS A 148 7.49 18.39 7.44
N LEU A 149 7.17 19.10 6.38
CA LEU A 149 7.49 18.77 5.00
C LEU A 149 8.01 20.02 4.30
N PHE A 150 9.15 19.92 3.63
CA PHE A 150 9.63 20.94 2.73
C PHE A 150 9.97 20.29 1.39
N TYR A 151 9.90 21.08 0.32
CA TYR A 151 10.26 20.57 -0.99
C TYR A 151 10.95 21.61 -1.85
N GLU A 152 11.85 21.14 -2.69
CA GLU A 152 12.64 21.93 -3.61
C GLU A 152 12.38 21.48 -5.04
N LYS A 153 12.39 22.45 -5.96
CA LYS A 153 12.31 22.19 -7.39
C LYS A 153 13.70 22.12 -7.99
N TYR A 154 13.92 21.12 -8.82
CA TYR A 154 15.10 21.04 -9.67
C TYR A 154 14.65 21.03 -11.12
N ASP A 155 14.97 22.11 -11.81
CA ASP A 155 14.80 22.21 -13.25
C ASP A 155 15.85 21.33 -13.93
N GLY A 156 15.36 20.36 -14.69
CA GLY A 156 16.17 19.44 -15.46
C GLY A 156 16.85 20.13 -16.64
N THR A 157 18.00 19.59 -17.05
CA THR A 157 18.60 19.95 -18.35
C THR A 157 17.99 19.10 -19.46
N THR A 158 18.38 19.30 -20.71
CA THR A 158 17.97 18.41 -21.83
C THR A 158 18.24 16.91 -21.58
N LYS A 159 19.13 16.58 -20.64
CA LYS A 159 19.50 15.21 -20.25
C LYS A 159 18.87 14.73 -18.93
N ARG A 160 18.20 15.59 -18.16
CA ARG A 160 17.64 15.23 -16.83
C ARG A 160 16.18 15.67 -16.73
N PRO A 161 15.25 14.81 -16.28
CA PRO A 161 13.86 15.23 -16.08
C PRO A 161 13.74 16.21 -14.92
N ASN A 162 12.72 17.06 -14.98
CA ASN A 162 12.35 17.91 -13.84
C ASN A 162 11.97 17.04 -12.64
N LYS A 163 12.36 17.47 -11.44
CA LYS A 163 12.04 16.74 -10.21
C LYS A 163 11.73 17.66 -9.04
N LEU A 164 10.89 17.14 -8.16
CA LEU A 164 10.65 17.67 -6.82
C LEU A 164 11.36 16.79 -5.81
N ILE A 165 12.11 17.42 -4.91
CA ILE A 165 12.76 16.73 -3.79
C ILE A 165 12.02 17.11 -2.53
N PHE A 166 11.41 16.14 -1.88
CA PHE A 166 10.73 16.30 -0.61
C PHE A 166 11.64 15.88 0.52
N HIS A 167 11.56 16.61 1.62
CA HIS A 167 12.27 16.32 2.85
C HIS A 167 11.32 16.50 4.04
N TRP A 168 11.55 15.76 5.12
CA TRP A 168 10.67 15.82 6.29
C TRP A 168 11.41 15.65 7.61
N THR A 169 10.74 16.08 8.68
CA THR A 169 11.26 15.94 10.06
C THR A 169 11.16 14.52 10.59
N ILE A 170 11.99 14.20 11.59
CA ILE A 170 12.07 12.87 12.23
C ILE A 170 10.83 12.57 13.10
N ASN A 171 9.99 13.56 13.45
CA ASN A 171 8.75 13.30 14.18
C ASN A 171 7.70 12.63 13.26
N LEU A 172 7.77 11.30 13.19
CA LEU A 172 6.94 10.49 12.30
C LEU A 172 5.45 10.45 12.69
N ASP A 173 5.08 10.61 13.97
CA ASP A 173 3.67 10.50 14.38
C ASP A 173 2.80 11.57 13.74
N ASP A 174 3.21 12.83 13.87
CA ASP A 174 2.46 13.98 13.33
C ASP A 174 2.50 13.98 11.79
N LEU A 175 3.67 13.70 11.21
CA LEU A 175 3.83 13.55 9.76
C LEU A 175 2.91 12.48 9.18
N LEU A 176 2.95 11.25 9.72
CA LEU A 176 2.12 10.14 9.25
C LEU A 176 0.63 10.44 9.46
N GLY A 177 0.26 11.06 10.59
CA GLY A 177 -1.13 11.42 10.88
C GLY A 177 -1.70 12.36 9.82
N LYS A 178 -0.99 13.45 9.51
CA LYS A 178 -1.39 14.40 8.47
C LYS A 178 -1.33 13.78 7.07
N LEU A 179 -0.31 12.98 6.78
CA LEU A 179 -0.16 12.30 5.49
C LEU A 179 -1.31 11.30 5.23
N PHE A 180 -1.73 10.52 6.23
CA PHE A 180 -2.85 9.60 6.07
C PHE A 180 -4.22 10.30 6.06
N ASN A 181 -4.36 11.48 6.67
CA ASN A 181 -5.54 12.32 6.46
C ASN A 181 -5.65 12.77 5.00
N LEU A 182 -4.56 13.31 4.46
CA LEU A 182 -4.50 13.73 3.06
C LEU A 182 -4.68 12.55 2.11
N SER A 183 -3.95 11.46 2.31
CA SER A 183 -4.03 10.31 1.42
C SER A 183 -5.42 9.69 1.42
N SER A 184 -6.13 9.65 2.55
CA SER A 184 -7.50 9.11 2.58
C SER A 184 -8.49 9.97 1.80
N LYS A 185 -8.35 11.30 1.82
CA LYS A 185 -9.18 12.20 1.01
C LYS A 185 -9.03 11.88 -0.48
N TRP A 186 -7.78 11.73 -0.94
CA TRP A 186 -7.48 11.48 -2.35
C TRP A 186 -7.67 10.02 -2.77
N TYR A 187 -7.58 9.08 -1.84
CA TYR A 187 -7.78 7.66 -2.08
C TYR A 187 -9.26 7.24 -1.95
N LEU A 188 -10.12 8.11 -1.43
CA LEU A 188 -11.55 7.86 -1.20
C LEU A 188 -12.27 7.23 -2.42
N PRO A 189 -12.08 7.68 -3.67
CA PRO A 189 -12.74 7.06 -4.82
C PRO A 189 -12.46 5.55 -4.91
N PHE A 190 -11.22 5.13 -4.63
CA PHE A 190 -10.81 3.73 -4.69
C PHE A 190 -11.43 2.86 -3.59
N THR A 191 -11.89 3.44 -2.48
CA THR A 191 -12.53 2.68 -1.39
C THR A 191 -13.79 1.96 -1.85
N LYS A 192 -14.51 2.49 -2.85
CA LYS A 192 -15.66 1.79 -3.45
C LYS A 192 -15.25 0.48 -4.12
N TYR A 193 -14.14 0.50 -4.86
CA TYR A 193 -13.56 -0.71 -5.44
C TYR A 193 -13.15 -1.70 -4.34
N LEU A 194 -12.50 -1.21 -3.28
CA LEU A 194 -12.11 -2.04 -2.14
C LEU A 194 -13.31 -2.70 -1.45
N ARG A 195 -14.45 -1.99 -1.31
CA ARG A 195 -15.69 -2.56 -0.76
C ARG A 195 -16.25 -3.69 -1.62
N ILE A 196 -16.34 -3.48 -2.93
CA ILE A 196 -16.82 -4.51 -3.88
C ILE A 196 -15.91 -5.72 -3.83
N ARG A 197 -14.60 -5.48 -3.87
CA ARG A 197 -13.58 -6.53 -3.80
C ARG A 197 -13.66 -7.29 -2.47
N HIS A 198 -13.78 -6.58 -1.34
CA HIS A 198 -13.93 -7.18 -0.02
C HIS A 198 -15.14 -8.12 0.05
N LYS A 199 -16.33 -7.67 -0.37
CA LYS A 199 -17.53 -8.52 -0.41
C LYS A 199 -17.29 -9.79 -1.23
N LYS A 200 -16.66 -9.66 -2.41
CA LYS A 200 -16.31 -10.81 -3.25
C LYS A 200 -15.32 -11.76 -2.56
N GLN A 201 -14.34 -11.24 -1.84
CA GLN A 201 -13.36 -12.09 -1.14
C GLN A 201 -13.95 -12.77 0.09
N ILE A 202 -14.85 -12.11 0.83
CA ILE A 202 -15.57 -12.73 1.96
C ILE A 202 -16.47 -13.87 1.49
N LEU A 203 -17.21 -13.68 0.38
CA LEU A 203 -18.00 -14.76 -0.22
C LEU A 203 -17.15 -15.94 -0.69
N LYS A 204 -15.96 -15.66 -1.24
CA LYS A 204 -15.01 -16.72 -1.59
C LYS A 204 -14.45 -17.41 -0.35
N TRP A 205 -14.15 -16.65 0.70
CA TRP A 205 -13.64 -17.17 1.96
C TRP A 205 -14.66 -18.11 2.62
N SER A 206 -15.95 -17.77 2.63
CA SER A 206 -16.99 -18.64 3.23
C SER A 206 -17.14 -19.99 2.52
N LEU A 207 -16.67 -20.10 1.27
CA LEU A 207 -16.67 -21.35 0.50
C LEU A 207 -15.30 -22.04 0.51
N TYR A 208 -14.27 -21.38 1.04
CA TYR A 208 -12.91 -21.88 1.03
C TYR A 208 -12.69 -22.91 2.15
N LYS A 209 -12.00 -24.00 1.81
CA LYS A 209 -11.55 -25.02 2.76
C LYS A 209 -10.04 -25.11 2.69
N ASP A 210 -9.36 -24.73 3.77
CA ASP A 210 -7.91 -24.93 3.91
C ASP A 210 -7.63 -26.41 4.22
N ILE A 211 -6.47 -26.90 3.81
CA ILE A 211 -6.00 -28.26 4.12
C ILE A 211 -5.69 -28.37 5.63
N SER A 212 -5.18 -27.28 6.21
CA SER A 212 -4.80 -27.23 7.62
C SER A 212 -5.97 -26.71 8.45
N VAL A 213 -6.72 -27.60 9.10
CA VAL A 213 -7.87 -27.23 9.96
C VAL A 213 -7.47 -26.20 11.02
N LYS A 214 -6.30 -26.36 11.65
CA LYS A 214 -5.83 -25.45 12.71
C LYS A 214 -5.46 -24.06 12.18
N GLU A 215 -4.78 -23.98 11.04
CA GLU A 215 -4.48 -22.69 10.42
C GLU A 215 -5.74 -22.05 9.84
N HIS A 216 -6.67 -22.83 9.29
CA HIS A 216 -7.99 -22.36 8.87
C HIS A 216 -8.76 -21.67 10.00
N LEU A 217 -8.83 -22.32 11.18
CA LEU A 217 -9.50 -21.76 12.35
C LEU A 217 -8.83 -20.45 12.79
N LEU A 218 -7.49 -20.39 12.78
CA LEU A 218 -6.75 -19.19 13.14
C LEU A 218 -6.97 -18.05 12.12
N LYS A 219 -7.00 -18.38 10.82
CA LYS A 219 -7.31 -17.46 9.73
C LYS A 219 -8.75 -16.91 9.85
N SER A 220 -9.73 -17.77 10.09
CA SER A 220 -11.13 -17.39 10.33
C SER A 220 -11.28 -16.49 11.56
N TYR A 221 -10.55 -16.80 12.63
CA TYR A 221 -10.56 -15.97 13.84
C TYR A 221 -10.01 -14.56 13.57
N LEU A 222 -8.94 -14.42 12.78
CA LEU A 222 -8.43 -13.11 12.37
C LEU A 222 -9.47 -12.31 11.58
N ILE A 223 -10.13 -12.94 10.60
CA ILE A 223 -11.15 -12.26 9.78
C ILE A 223 -12.31 -11.77 10.65
N ASN A 224 -12.82 -12.61 11.55
CA ASN A 224 -13.95 -12.29 12.41
C ASN A 224 -13.62 -11.21 13.45
N ASN A 225 -12.33 -11.03 13.79
CA ASN A 225 -11.87 -10.08 14.80
C ASN A 225 -10.94 -9.00 14.21
N LEU A 226 -11.05 -8.72 12.90
CA LEU A 226 -10.09 -7.89 12.18
C LEU A 226 -10.00 -6.47 12.76
N SER A 227 -11.11 -5.88 13.18
CA SER A 227 -11.16 -4.53 13.76
C SER A 227 -10.37 -4.41 15.07
N TYR A 228 -10.26 -5.50 15.82
CA TYR A 228 -9.48 -5.56 17.06
C TYR A 228 -7.98 -5.66 16.77
N TYR A 229 -7.57 -6.60 15.91
CA TYR A 229 -6.15 -6.84 15.62
C TYR A 229 -5.52 -5.81 14.69
N LEU A 230 -6.27 -5.34 13.70
CA LEU A 230 -5.78 -4.48 12.64
C LEU A 230 -6.74 -3.29 12.39
N PRO A 231 -6.97 -2.43 13.40
CA PRO A 231 -7.91 -1.31 13.30
C PRO A 231 -7.58 -0.38 12.13
N GLY A 232 -8.61 -0.01 11.36
CA GLY A 232 -8.50 0.84 10.17
C GLY A 232 -8.17 0.10 8.86
N PHE A 233 -7.89 -1.21 8.90
CA PHE A 233 -7.75 -2.06 7.72
C PHE A 233 -9.05 -2.83 7.48
N LYS A 234 -9.98 -2.20 6.76
CA LYS A 234 -11.39 -2.63 6.67
C LYS A 234 -11.64 -3.67 5.58
N TYR A 235 -10.72 -3.83 4.63
CA TYR A 235 -10.99 -4.59 3.41
C TYR A 235 -10.06 -5.79 3.28
N LEU A 236 -10.63 -7.00 3.27
CA LEU A 236 -9.94 -8.18 2.74
C LEU A 236 -9.73 -8.00 1.23
N TYR A 237 -8.51 -7.66 0.82
CA TYR A 237 -8.17 -7.40 -0.58
C TYR A 237 -7.97 -8.71 -1.35
N THR A 238 -7.22 -9.65 -0.78
CA THR A 238 -7.06 -11.00 -1.34
C THR A 238 -6.60 -11.95 -0.25
N PHE A 239 -6.86 -13.24 -0.45
CA PHE A 239 -6.34 -14.34 0.34
C PHE A 239 -5.77 -15.42 -0.58
N GLU A 240 -4.94 -16.34 -0.04
CA GLU A 240 -4.25 -17.40 -0.79
C GLU A 240 -3.69 -16.91 -2.14
N TRP A 241 -2.97 -15.78 -2.10
CA TRP A 241 -2.64 -15.07 -3.33
C TRP A 241 -1.32 -15.56 -3.90
N ASN A 242 -1.38 -16.03 -5.14
CA ASN A 242 -0.19 -16.41 -5.92
C ASN A 242 0.65 -15.17 -6.21
N TYR A 243 1.88 -15.11 -5.73
CA TYR A 243 2.78 -13.98 -6.03
C TYR A 243 3.60 -14.17 -7.31
N VAL A 244 3.70 -15.41 -7.82
CA VAL A 244 4.22 -15.70 -9.16
C VAL A 244 3.05 -15.96 -10.10
N LEU A 245 2.99 -15.20 -11.20
CA LEU A 245 1.93 -15.36 -12.20
C LEU A 245 1.99 -16.78 -12.77
N ASN A 246 0.84 -17.45 -12.79
CA ASN A 246 0.67 -18.80 -13.35
C ASN A 246 1.58 -19.89 -12.74
N LYS A 247 2.14 -19.67 -11.54
CA LYS A 247 2.93 -20.68 -10.84
C LYS A 247 2.48 -20.85 -9.38
N PRO A 248 1.31 -21.48 -9.15
CA PRO A 248 0.74 -21.64 -7.81
C PRO A 248 1.63 -22.45 -6.86
N HIS A 249 2.48 -23.33 -7.38
CA HIS A 249 3.42 -24.14 -6.60
C HIS A 249 4.59 -23.36 -6.00
N TYR A 250 4.79 -22.10 -6.40
CA TYR A 250 5.92 -21.29 -5.91
C TYR A 250 5.62 -20.56 -4.60
N GLY A 251 4.43 -20.78 -4.03
CA GLY A 251 3.99 -20.26 -2.74
C GLY A 251 2.81 -19.29 -2.86
N GLN A 252 1.99 -19.29 -1.82
CA GLN A 252 0.81 -18.43 -1.67
C GLN A 252 0.96 -17.64 -0.38
N GLY A 253 0.64 -16.34 -0.43
CA GLY A 253 0.54 -15.55 0.80
C GLY A 253 -0.86 -15.66 1.38
N ASP A 254 -0.98 -15.68 2.71
CA ASP A 254 -2.27 -15.94 3.36
C ASP A 254 -3.26 -14.78 3.15
N PHE A 255 -2.92 -13.56 3.61
CA PHE A 255 -3.84 -12.42 3.54
C PHE A 255 -3.17 -11.12 3.08
N ILE A 256 -3.96 -10.31 2.36
CA ILE A 256 -3.72 -8.88 2.20
C ILE A 256 -4.99 -8.14 2.63
N PHE A 257 -4.84 -7.25 3.61
CA PHE A 257 -5.86 -6.29 4.01
C PHE A 257 -5.52 -4.89 3.49
N ALA A 258 -6.53 -4.05 3.27
CA ALA A 258 -6.35 -2.68 2.82
C ALA A 258 -7.06 -1.68 3.75
N SER A 259 -6.46 -0.50 3.89
CA SER A 259 -7.02 0.65 4.60
C SER A 259 -7.66 1.65 3.62
N ASP A 260 -8.45 2.59 4.15
CA ASP A 260 -8.98 3.73 3.38
C ASP A 260 -7.90 4.75 2.98
N SER A 261 -6.69 4.62 3.51
CA SER A 261 -5.56 5.53 3.28
C SER A 261 -4.60 5.04 2.20
N GLY A 262 -4.89 3.90 1.56
CA GLY A 262 -4.05 3.29 0.54
C GLY A 262 -2.86 2.48 1.07
N VAL A 263 -2.85 2.15 2.36
CA VAL A 263 -1.88 1.20 2.95
C VAL A 263 -2.44 -0.21 2.88
N PHE A 264 -1.64 -1.14 2.36
CA PHE A 264 -1.93 -2.57 2.38
C PHE A 264 -1.15 -3.24 3.52
N CYS A 265 -1.74 -4.24 4.16
CA CYS A 265 -1.08 -5.05 5.18
C CYS A 265 -1.07 -6.51 4.71
N VAL A 266 0.13 -7.04 4.49
CA VAL A 266 0.34 -8.48 4.29
C VAL A 266 0.36 -9.13 5.66
N VAL A 267 -0.45 -10.17 5.86
CA VAL A 267 -0.47 -10.94 7.10
C VAL A 267 -0.21 -12.40 6.76
N GLU A 268 0.87 -12.94 7.34
CA GLU A 268 1.16 -14.38 7.30
C GLU A 268 0.63 -15.04 8.58
N VAL A 269 -0.14 -16.10 8.44
CA VAL A 269 -0.79 -16.81 9.53
C VAL A 269 -0.06 -18.12 9.77
N LYS A 270 0.36 -18.37 11.02
CA LYS A 270 1.02 -19.63 11.38
C LYS A 270 0.50 -20.19 12.69
N HIS A 271 0.04 -21.44 12.63
CA HIS A 271 -0.25 -22.19 13.84
C HIS A 271 1.04 -22.78 14.43
N MET A 272 1.50 -22.22 15.54
CA MET A 272 2.70 -22.60 16.29
C MET A 272 2.42 -23.76 17.26
N LYS A 273 3.43 -24.61 17.46
CA LYS A 273 3.41 -25.64 18.50
C LYS A 273 3.55 -25.02 19.90
N THR A 274 2.67 -25.41 20.83
CA THR A 274 2.56 -24.85 22.19
C THR A 274 3.23 -25.76 23.24
N ILE A 275 4.52 -26.09 23.05
CA ILE A 275 5.29 -26.98 23.95
C ILE A 275 6.05 -26.19 25.03
N THR A 276 6.04 -26.59 26.29
CA THR A 276 6.74 -25.83 27.37
C THR A 276 8.25 -26.13 27.41
N GLY A 277 9.01 -25.35 28.18
CA GLY A 277 10.46 -25.53 28.35
C GLY A 277 11.36 -24.56 27.54
N SER A 278 12.61 -24.43 27.98
CA SER A 278 13.59 -23.47 27.45
C SER A 278 13.99 -23.76 25.99
N THR A 279 14.20 -25.03 25.64
CA THR A 279 14.48 -25.48 24.27
C THR A 279 13.30 -25.20 23.34
N ALA A 280 12.07 -25.53 23.76
CA ALA A 280 10.87 -25.24 22.99
C ALA A 280 10.64 -23.72 22.80
N ARG A 281 11.01 -22.91 23.80
CA ARG A 281 10.99 -21.44 23.70
C ARG A 281 11.96 -20.94 22.61
N LYS A 282 13.20 -21.45 22.57
CA LYS A 282 14.18 -21.10 21.52
C LYS A 282 13.67 -21.51 20.13
N ALA A 283 13.17 -22.74 20.00
CA ALA A 283 12.61 -23.24 18.73
C ALA A 283 11.43 -22.38 18.24
N ARG A 284 10.50 -22.00 19.12
CA ARG A 284 9.41 -21.07 18.78
C ARG A 284 9.91 -19.71 18.32
N ASN A 285 10.88 -19.13 19.02
CA ASN A 285 11.43 -17.84 18.63
C ASN A 285 12.08 -17.91 17.25
N MET A 286 12.77 -19.01 16.94
CA MET A 286 13.33 -19.26 15.61
C MET A 286 12.23 -19.40 14.56
N ALA A 287 11.19 -20.22 14.82
CA ALA A 287 10.06 -20.37 13.91
C ALA A 287 9.32 -19.04 13.67
N ARG A 288 9.13 -18.20 14.70
CA ARG A 288 8.57 -16.84 14.53
C ARG A 288 9.43 -15.97 13.62
N LYS A 289 10.75 -16.04 13.75
CA LYS A 289 11.67 -15.32 12.85
C LYS A 289 11.53 -15.79 11.41
N VAL A 290 11.41 -17.10 11.18
CA VAL A 290 11.19 -17.66 9.82
C VAL A 290 9.89 -17.16 9.22
N VAL A 291 8.78 -17.21 9.97
CA VAL A 291 7.48 -16.68 9.51
C VAL A 291 7.57 -15.16 9.27
N GLY A 292 8.29 -14.42 10.11
CA GLY A 292 8.55 -12.99 9.90
C GLY A 292 9.31 -12.68 8.62
N LEU A 293 10.34 -13.47 8.28
CA LEU A 293 11.07 -13.35 7.02
C LEU A 293 10.18 -13.66 5.81
N GLN A 294 9.28 -14.64 5.93
CA GLN A 294 8.30 -14.95 4.90
C GLN A 294 7.31 -13.80 4.68
N ALA A 295 6.76 -13.22 5.76
CA ALA A 295 5.89 -12.05 5.67
C ALA A 295 6.62 -10.84 5.05
N LEU A 296 7.92 -10.64 5.35
CA LEU A 296 8.74 -9.61 4.71
C LEU A 296 8.90 -9.84 3.20
N LYS A 297 9.21 -11.08 2.79
CA LYS A 297 9.28 -11.47 1.37
C LYS A 297 7.95 -11.15 0.67
N TYR A 298 6.83 -11.49 1.30
CA TYR A 298 5.49 -11.24 0.75
C TYR A 298 5.14 -9.75 0.68
N LYS A 299 5.58 -8.93 1.64
CA LYS A 299 5.50 -7.46 1.55
C LYS A 299 6.18 -6.93 0.28
N LEU A 300 7.41 -7.36 -0.01
CA LEU A 300 8.15 -6.92 -1.21
C LEU A 300 7.44 -7.34 -2.51
N LEU A 301 6.92 -8.57 -2.54
CA LEU A 301 6.18 -9.08 -3.68
C LEU A 301 4.85 -8.36 -3.89
N ALA A 302 4.11 -8.07 -2.82
CA ALA A 302 2.86 -7.32 -2.86
C ALA A 302 3.11 -5.87 -3.32
N LEU A 303 4.19 -5.24 -2.86
CA LEU A 303 4.59 -3.89 -3.27
C LEU A 303 4.76 -3.79 -4.79
N LYS A 304 5.40 -4.80 -5.41
CA LYS A 304 5.59 -4.89 -6.87
C LYS A 304 4.31 -5.26 -7.61
N LYS A 305 3.59 -6.28 -7.12
CA LYS A 305 2.40 -6.82 -7.81
C LYS A 305 1.23 -5.84 -7.85
N PHE A 306 1.08 -5.03 -6.80
CA PHE A 306 -0.04 -4.11 -6.63
C PHE A 306 0.39 -2.65 -6.65
N ASP A 307 1.51 -2.33 -7.30
CA ASP A 307 2.13 -1.01 -7.27
C ASP A 307 1.17 0.15 -7.62
N LYS A 308 0.22 -0.05 -8.53
CA LYS A 308 -0.77 0.95 -8.91
C LYS A 308 -1.93 1.10 -7.93
N GLN A 309 -2.15 0.14 -7.03
CA GLN A 309 -3.29 0.12 -6.11
C GLN A 309 -2.92 0.53 -4.67
N GLN A 310 -1.64 0.55 -4.30
CA GLN A 310 -1.20 0.89 -2.94
C GLN A 310 -0.20 2.05 -2.93
N LEU A 311 -0.17 2.76 -1.80
CA LEU A 311 0.83 3.78 -1.49
C LEU A 311 2.02 3.18 -0.74
N THR A 312 1.75 2.27 0.19
CA THR A 312 2.76 1.44 0.83
C THR A 312 2.17 0.09 1.25
N VAL A 313 3.04 -0.88 1.52
CA VAL A 313 2.71 -2.18 2.09
C VAL A 313 3.45 -2.35 3.41
N ILE A 314 2.74 -2.80 4.44
CA ILE A 314 3.30 -3.22 5.74
C ILE A 314 3.17 -4.75 5.88
N SER A 315 3.99 -5.37 6.73
CA SER A 315 3.87 -6.81 7.04
C SER A 315 3.68 -7.11 8.52
N ALA A 316 2.85 -8.11 8.77
CA ALA A 316 2.65 -8.70 10.08
C ALA A 316 2.57 -10.23 9.99
N ILE A 317 2.74 -10.87 11.15
CA ILE A 317 2.44 -12.29 11.35
C ILE A 317 1.28 -12.41 12.33
N PHE A 318 0.43 -13.40 12.13
CA PHE A 318 -0.65 -13.76 13.05
C PHE A 318 -0.47 -15.20 13.52
N ILE A 319 -0.23 -15.37 14.82
CA ILE A 319 0.18 -16.65 15.38
C ILE A 319 -0.58 -16.94 16.67
N ASN A 320 -0.82 -18.23 16.96
CA ASN A 320 -1.14 -18.65 18.32
C ASN A 320 0.15 -18.77 19.16
N GLY A 321 0.02 -18.66 20.48
CA GLY A 321 1.11 -18.86 21.40
C GLY A 321 0.64 -18.98 22.85
N LEU A 322 1.50 -19.54 23.69
CA LEU A 322 1.27 -19.60 25.14
C LEU A 322 1.45 -18.21 25.75
N ASN A 323 0.41 -17.73 26.44
CA ASN A 323 0.48 -16.62 27.36
C ASN A 323 0.96 -17.14 28.73
N TRP A 324 2.23 -16.91 29.06
CA TRP A 324 2.85 -17.46 30.27
C TRP A 324 2.26 -16.91 31.56
N ASN A 325 1.70 -15.70 31.53
CA ASN A 325 1.10 -15.09 32.71
C ASN A 325 -0.25 -15.73 33.04
N LYS A 326 -0.95 -16.25 32.02
CA LYS A 326 -2.27 -16.88 32.14
C LYS A 326 -2.25 -18.40 32.01
N ASN A 327 -1.11 -18.96 31.60
CA ASN A 327 -0.94 -20.37 31.21
C ASN A 327 -1.96 -20.84 30.16
N GLU A 328 -2.38 -19.94 29.27
CA GLU A 328 -3.43 -20.17 28.26
C GLU A 328 -2.91 -19.96 26.85
N ASN A 329 -3.59 -20.55 25.87
CA ASN A 329 -3.36 -20.23 24.46
C ASN A 329 -3.98 -18.88 24.12
N ASP A 330 -3.18 -18.01 23.53
CA ASP A 330 -3.58 -16.69 23.09
C ASP A 330 -3.13 -16.49 21.64
N VAL A 331 -3.60 -15.44 21.00
CA VAL A 331 -3.27 -15.13 19.60
C VAL A 331 -2.72 -13.72 19.47
N TYR A 332 -1.72 -13.58 18.62
CA TYR A 332 -0.92 -12.37 18.53
C TYR A 332 -0.78 -11.94 17.09
N LEU A 333 -1.08 -10.66 16.83
CA LEU A 333 -0.63 -9.96 15.63
C LEU A 333 0.67 -9.23 15.94
N ILE A 334 1.73 -9.53 15.19
CA ILE A 334 3.06 -8.97 15.40
C ILE A 334 3.57 -8.39 14.09
N PHE A 335 3.84 -7.09 14.06
CA PHE A 335 4.48 -6.44 12.91
C PHE A 335 5.94 -6.86 12.79
N VAL A 336 6.41 -7.02 11.55
CA VAL A 336 7.77 -7.52 11.28
C VAL A 336 8.85 -6.48 11.62
N ASN A 337 8.51 -5.19 11.57
CA ASN A 337 9.40 -4.08 11.96
C ASN A 337 8.62 -2.93 12.63
N ASP A 338 9.35 -2.05 13.31
CA ASP A 338 8.76 -0.95 14.08
C ASP A 338 8.12 0.14 13.21
N VAL A 339 8.62 0.37 12.00
CA VAL A 339 8.04 1.35 11.06
C VAL A 339 6.65 0.90 10.61
N ASP A 340 6.50 -0.38 10.26
CA ASP A 340 5.23 -0.98 9.88
C ASP A 340 4.22 -0.95 11.04
N LYS A 341 4.70 -1.25 12.27
CA LYS A 341 3.92 -1.09 13.49
C LYS A 341 3.44 0.35 13.68
N LYS A 342 4.33 1.32 13.48
CA LYS A 342 4.03 2.75 13.63
C LYS A 342 2.97 3.21 12.63
N ILE A 343 3.12 2.82 11.37
CA ILE A 343 2.14 3.09 10.31
C ILE A 343 0.77 2.53 10.70
N ALA A 344 0.70 1.26 11.12
CA ALA A 344 -0.55 0.63 11.52
C ALA A 344 -1.18 1.30 12.75
N GLN A 345 -0.37 1.70 13.74
CA GLN A 345 -0.84 2.40 14.93
C GLN A 345 -1.47 3.75 14.60
N VAL A 346 -0.87 4.53 13.70
CA VAL A 346 -1.41 5.84 13.29
C VAL A 346 -2.74 5.64 12.55
N ILE A 347 -2.82 4.68 11.62
CA ILE A 347 -4.07 4.31 10.94
C ILE A 347 -5.14 3.88 11.95
N GLY A 348 -4.78 3.04 12.92
CA GLY A 348 -5.69 2.57 13.96
C GLY A 348 -6.19 3.68 14.89
N LYS A 349 -5.32 4.62 15.30
CA LYS A 349 -5.71 5.80 16.08
C LYS A 349 -6.70 6.67 15.32
N LYS A 350 -6.45 6.90 14.04
CA LYS A 350 -7.37 7.65 13.16
C LYS A 350 -8.75 6.98 13.11
N TYR A 351 -8.79 5.68 12.83
CA TYR A 351 -10.03 4.91 12.78
C TYR A 351 -10.82 4.99 14.10
N LYS A 352 -10.16 4.85 15.24
CA LYS A 352 -10.82 4.99 16.56
C LYS A 352 -11.38 6.40 16.79
N LYS A 353 -10.70 7.44 16.31
CA LYS A 353 -11.21 8.83 16.39
C LYS A 353 -12.45 9.02 15.52
N GLU A 354 -12.49 8.42 14.33
CA GLU A 354 -13.65 8.45 13.44
C GLU A 354 -14.85 7.72 14.07
N LEU A 355 -14.64 6.54 14.67
CA LEU A 355 -15.70 5.81 15.37
C LEU A 355 -16.29 6.60 16.55
N LYS A 356 -15.42 7.25 17.35
CA LYS A 356 -15.89 8.06 18.48
C LYS A 356 -16.77 9.23 18.03
N LYS A 357 -16.44 9.87 16.90
CA LYS A 357 -17.24 10.96 16.33
C LYS A 357 -18.61 10.49 15.88
N LEU A 358 -18.68 9.35 15.18
CA LEU A 358 -19.96 8.78 14.75
C LEU A 358 -20.87 8.48 15.94
N ASN A 359 -20.32 7.85 17.00
CA ASN A 359 -21.10 7.54 18.19
C ASN A 359 -21.55 8.79 18.95
N SER A 360 -20.73 9.85 19.02
CA SER A 360 -21.13 11.11 19.67
C SER A 360 -22.19 11.86 18.86
N ASP A 361 -22.14 11.78 17.53
CA ASP A 361 -23.11 12.43 16.66
C ASP A 361 -24.47 11.71 16.74
N ASP A 362 -24.48 10.36 16.81
CA ASP A 362 -25.70 9.56 17.02
C ASP A 362 -26.34 9.80 18.40
N GLU A 363 -25.53 10.02 19.45
CA GLU A 363 -26.02 10.49 20.75
C GLU A 363 -26.63 11.90 20.63
N MET A 364 -26.04 12.81 19.86
CA MET A 364 -26.57 14.16 19.68
C MET A 364 -27.90 14.19 18.88
N PHE A 365 -28.07 13.30 17.90
CA PHE A 365 -29.34 13.16 17.17
C PHE A 365 -30.44 12.48 17.99
N SER A 366 -30.10 11.58 18.91
CA SER A 366 -31.09 10.98 19.83
C SER A 366 -31.59 11.96 20.89
N TYR A 367 -30.81 12.99 21.27
CA TYR A 367 -31.31 14.12 22.08
C TYR A 367 -32.06 15.19 21.27
N GLY A 368 -31.87 15.26 19.95
CA GLY A 368 -32.57 16.19 19.05
C GLY A 368 -33.97 15.73 18.62
N LEU A 369 -34.33 14.47 18.84
CA LEU A 369 -35.64 13.89 18.47
C LEU A 369 -36.62 13.72 19.65
N VAL A 370 -36.33 14.33 20.81
CA VAL A 370 -37.17 14.29 22.01
C VAL A 370 -37.95 15.60 22.23
N ILE A 371 -37.91 16.54 21.28
CA ILE A 371 -38.75 17.75 21.35
C ILE A 371 -39.66 17.80 20.13
N GLY A 372 -40.88 17.28 20.31
CA GLY A 372 -42.00 17.53 19.43
C GLY A 372 -42.51 16.29 18.72
N PHE A 373 -43.20 15.40 19.44
CA PHE A 373 -44.51 14.86 19.06
C PHE A 373 -45.13 14.22 20.30
N THR A 374 -45.82 15.04 21.08
CA THR A 374 -46.97 14.58 21.86
C THR A 374 -47.97 13.96 20.88
N GLY A 375 -48.23 12.65 20.96
CA GLY A 375 -49.32 12.08 20.17
C GLY A 375 -49.32 10.57 20.01
N ILE A 376 -49.94 9.91 21.00
CA ILE A 376 -50.73 8.68 20.84
C ILE A 376 -49.93 7.36 20.77
N ILE A 377 -49.91 6.70 21.92
CA ILE A 377 -49.87 5.24 22.07
C ILE A 377 -51.22 4.69 21.61
N ILE A 378 -51.23 3.78 20.64
CA ILE A 378 -52.28 2.76 20.54
C ILE A 378 -51.59 1.40 20.46
N ILE A 379 -51.88 0.60 21.49
CA ILE A 379 -51.63 -0.83 21.59
C ILE A 379 -52.68 -1.54 20.72
N TYR A 380 -52.24 -2.45 19.86
CA TYR A 380 -52.85 -3.78 19.64
C TYR A 380 -51.80 -4.75 19.10
#